data_AF-A0A2H3H295-F1
#
_entry.id   AF-A0A2H3H295-F1
#
_cell.length_a   1.000
_cell.length_b   1.000
_cell.length_c   1.000
_cell.angle_alpha   90.00
_cell.angle_beta   90.00
_cell.angle_gamma   90.00
#
_symmetry.space_group_name_H-M   'P 1'
#
loop_
_entity.id
_entity.type
_entity.pdbx_description
1 polymer ?
#
loop_
_entity_poly.entity_id
_entity_poly.type
_entity_poly.pdbx_seq_one_letter_code
_entity_poly.pdbx_strand_id
1 'polypeptide(L)'
;MESALWHILMKPPYRPPGDGFHAIQFKFECQLFGPLQGIGDPQLVKMGSLPAITGTANDCVYTTISEYTAKQWPKCGELLLGCIEDAVKEASTSSCEGHSFTGMSIWDGTENPFLCPGLRLLHVEVEDGSIRLTVSAWTHTMIEILQQMAWTCAALSSSPFQGSLSESAVEVSDWQYMDDSIFVECNLSHRPVPAGDGSAWLKQLEGAAIANGFPINHVREDSQMT
;
A
#
# COMPACT_ATOMS: atom_id res chain seq x y z
N MET A 1 -4.24 8.57 -9.07
CA MET A 1 -4.85 7.33 -8.56
C MET A 1 -6.35 7.47 -8.35
N GLU A 2 -6.81 8.43 -7.54
CA GLU A 2 -8.25 8.67 -7.28
C GLU A 2 -9.08 8.90 -8.55
N SER A 3 -8.62 9.75 -9.47
CA SER A 3 -9.29 10.01 -10.75
C SER A 3 -9.42 8.76 -11.65
N ALA A 4 -8.41 7.87 -11.61
CA ALA A 4 -8.43 6.62 -12.35
C ALA A 4 -9.48 5.66 -11.75
N LEU A 5 -9.50 5.51 -10.42
CA LEU A 5 -10.47 4.63 -9.75
C LEU A 5 -11.91 5.12 -9.94
N TRP A 6 -12.15 6.44 -9.82
CA TRP A 6 -13.48 7.01 -10.09
C TRP A 6 -13.93 6.71 -11.52
N HIS A 7 -13.04 6.87 -12.50
CA HIS A 7 -13.34 6.56 -13.88
C HIS A 7 -13.59 5.05 -14.11
N ILE A 8 -12.85 4.16 -13.45
CA ILE A 8 -13.05 2.70 -13.50
C ILE A 8 -14.41 2.33 -12.89
N LEU A 9 -14.79 2.95 -11.77
CA LEU A 9 -16.05 2.69 -11.07
C LEU A 9 -17.29 3.19 -11.84
N MET A 10 -17.15 4.23 -12.65
CA MET A 10 -18.26 4.85 -13.39
C MET A 10 -18.44 4.30 -14.81
N LYS A 11 -17.47 3.52 -15.31
CA LYS A 11 -17.50 2.87 -16.62
C LYS A 11 -18.19 1.51 -16.76
N PRO A 12 -18.48 0.70 -15.71
CA PRO A 12 -19.02 -0.63 -15.92
C PRO A 12 -20.35 -0.59 -16.69
N PRO A 13 -20.61 -1.59 -17.56
CA PRO A 13 -21.79 -1.60 -18.42
C PRO A 13 -23.11 -1.77 -17.66
N TYR A 14 -23.05 -2.24 -16.42
CA TYR A 14 -24.20 -2.50 -15.56
C TYR A 14 -24.31 -1.47 -14.45
N ARG A 15 -25.54 -1.20 -14.00
CA ARG A 15 -25.77 -0.32 -12.85
C ARG A 15 -25.05 -0.88 -11.62
N PRO A 16 -24.39 -0.01 -10.83
CA PRO A 16 -23.83 -0.44 -9.56
C PRO A 16 -24.92 -1.05 -8.66
N PRO A 17 -24.56 -1.96 -7.74
CA PRO A 17 -25.48 -2.53 -6.78
C PRO A 17 -26.28 -1.46 -6.04
N GLY A 18 -27.57 -1.73 -5.79
CA GLY A 18 -28.48 -0.75 -5.17
C GLY A 18 -28.14 -0.39 -3.73
N ASP A 19 -27.27 -1.17 -3.08
CA ASP A 19 -26.74 -0.93 -1.73
C ASP A 19 -25.48 -0.04 -1.73
N GLY A 20 -24.98 0.35 -2.90
CA GLY A 20 -23.83 1.24 -3.09
C GLY A 20 -22.47 0.56 -2.91
N PHE A 21 -22.42 -0.76 -2.69
CA PHE A 21 -21.16 -1.48 -2.57
C PHE A 21 -20.62 -1.88 -3.94
N HIS A 22 -19.30 -1.81 -4.08
CA HIS A 22 -18.57 -2.29 -5.24
C HIS A 22 -17.63 -3.40 -4.81
N ALA A 23 -17.41 -4.40 -5.67
CA ALA A 23 -16.40 -5.43 -5.49
C ALA A 23 -15.32 -5.26 -6.57
N ILE A 24 -14.07 -5.06 -6.15
CA ILE A 24 -12.93 -4.88 -7.06
C ILE A 24 -11.78 -5.73 -6.58
N GLN A 25 -11.08 -6.34 -7.52
CA GLN A 25 -9.79 -6.97 -7.29
C GLN A 25 -8.68 -6.08 -7.85
N PHE A 26 -7.71 -5.76 -7.01
CA PHE A 26 -6.50 -5.05 -7.37
C PHE A 26 -5.32 -6.01 -7.31
N LYS A 27 -4.39 -5.88 -8.24
CA LYS A 27 -3.09 -6.56 -8.18
C LYS A 27 -2.00 -5.50 -8.09
N PHE A 28 -1.28 -5.48 -6.97
CA PHE A 28 -0.18 -4.55 -6.73
C PHE A 28 1.15 -5.26 -6.91
N GLU A 29 1.97 -4.76 -7.82
CA GLU A 29 3.40 -5.07 -7.84
C GLU A 29 4.05 -4.53 -6.55
N CYS A 30 4.83 -5.37 -5.88
CA CYS A 30 5.51 -4.99 -4.64
C CYS A 30 6.77 -5.80 -4.39
N GLN A 31 7.66 -5.22 -3.60
CA GLN A 31 8.83 -5.91 -3.04
C GLN A 31 8.45 -6.41 -1.64
N LEU A 32 8.37 -7.74 -1.45
CA LEU A 32 7.96 -8.34 -0.18
C LEU A 32 9.17 -8.58 0.75
N PHE A 33 8.92 -8.54 2.07
CA PHE A 33 9.90 -8.91 3.10
C PHE A 33 10.19 -10.41 3.12
N GLY A 34 11.34 -10.82 3.65
CA GLY A 34 11.65 -12.24 3.86
C GLY A 34 12.51 -12.91 2.78
N PRO A 35 12.74 -14.23 2.87
CA PRO A 35 13.57 -15.01 1.94
C PRO A 35 13.13 -14.93 0.47
N LEU A 36 11.99 -14.29 0.21
CA LEU A 36 11.46 -13.93 -1.10
C LEU A 36 12.30 -12.84 -1.80
N GLN A 37 12.86 -11.86 -1.08
CA GLN A 37 13.75 -10.81 -1.64
C GLN A 37 14.86 -10.28 -0.68
N GLY A 38 15.00 -10.83 0.54
CA GLY A 38 16.18 -10.63 1.39
C GLY A 38 16.11 -9.54 2.47
N ILE A 39 14.98 -8.88 2.68
CA ILE A 39 14.82 -7.87 3.74
C ILE A 39 14.18 -8.52 4.98
N GLY A 40 15.03 -8.95 5.92
CA GLY A 40 14.65 -9.38 7.28
C GLY A 40 13.79 -10.66 7.35
N ASP A 41 13.63 -11.21 8.55
CA ASP A 41 12.66 -12.28 8.81
C ASP A 41 11.30 -11.64 9.15
N PRO A 42 10.24 -11.82 8.32
CA PRO A 42 8.91 -11.28 8.56
C PRO A 42 8.24 -11.83 9.83
N GLN A 43 8.74 -12.94 10.40
CA GLN A 43 8.33 -13.40 11.73
C GLN A 43 8.88 -12.53 12.86
N LEU A 44 9.98 -11.80 12.61
CA LEU A 44 10.71 -11.00 13.60
C LEU A 44 10.44 -9.49 13.48
N VAL A 45 9.99 -9.00 12.32
CA VAL A 45 9.79 -7.58 12.07
C VAL A 45 8.33 -7.28 11.74
N LYS A 46 7.68 -6.47 12.59
CA LYS A 46 6.32 -5.96 12.31
C LYS A 46 6.40 -4.90 11.22
N MET A 47 5.60 -5.05 10.17
CA MET A 47 5.53 -4.10 9.06
C MET A 47 5.27 -2.68 9.57
N GLY A 48 4.36 -2.52 10.54
CA GLY A 48 4.06 -1.21 11.14
C GLY A 48 5.28 -0.47 11.72
N SER A 49 6.30 -1.19 12.19
CA SER A 49 7.51 -0.61 12.80
C SER A 49 8.58 -0.17 11.79
N LEU A 50 8.41 -0.53 10.53
CA LEU A 50 9.39 -0.24 9.50
C LEU A 50 9.44 1.25 9.18
N PRO A 51 10.63 1.80 8.94
CA PRO A 51 10.77 3.18 8.54
C PRO A 51 10.23 3.39 7.13
N ALA A 52 9.58 4.52 6.93
CA ALA A 52 9.03 4.96 5.65
C ALA A 52 9.41 6.41 5.40
N ILE A 53 9.74 6.72 4.14
CA ILE A 53 9.98 8.08 3.67
C ILE A 53 8.85 8.44 2.71
N THR A 54 8.14 9.53 2.98
CA THR A 54 7.03 9.99 2.13
C THR A 54 7.26 11.42 1.69
N GLY A 55 6.93 11.72 0.43
CA GLY A 55 7.05 13.05 -0.17
C GLY A 55 7.89 13.02 -1.45
N THR A 56 8.77 13.99 -1.60
CA THR A 56 9.72 14.13 -2.71
C THR A 56 11.14 14.24 -2.15
N ALA A 57 12.15 14.14 -2.99
CA ALA A 57 13.54 14.35 -2.58
C ALA A 57 13.74 15.69 -1.84
N ASN A 58 13.05 16.75 -2.28
CA ASN A 58 13.22 18.10 -1.75
C ASN A 58 12.29 18.42 -0.58
N ASP A 59 11.21 17.67 -0.42
CA ASP A 59 10.25 17.85 0.68
C ASP A 59 9.68 16.49 1.08
N CYS A 60 10.21 15.90 2.17
CA CYS A 60 9.79 14.60 2.66
C CYS A 60 9.83 14.50 4.19
N VAL A 61 9.08 13.53 4.70
CA VAL A 61 9.05 13.15 6.12
C VAL A 61 9.57 11.74 6.30
N TYR A 62 10.26 11.52 7.42
CA TYR A 62 10.68 10.20 7.90
C TYR A 62 9.79 9.80 9.07
N THR A 63 9.15 8.63 8.98
CA THR A 63 8.18 8.13 9.97
C THR A 63 8.14 6.61 9.94
N THR A 64 7.24 5.99 10.70
CA THR A 64 6.94 4.55 10.58
C THR A 64 5.66 4.32 9.79
N ILE A 65 5.48 3.10 9.29
CA ILE A 65 4.26 2.71 8.59
C ILE A 65 3.02 2.90 9.44
N SER A 66 3.05 2.46 10.69
CA SER A 66 1.90 2.59 11.58
C SER A 66 1.56 4.05 11.87
N GLU A 67 2.55 4.91 12.08
CA GLU A 67 2.32 6.33 12.38
C GLU A 67 1.70 7.06 11.18
N TYR A 68 2.24 6.82 9.98
CA TYR A 68 1.73 7.46 8.77
C TYR A 68 0.31 6.98 8.44
N THR A 69 0.08 5.67 8.45
CA THR A 69 -1.23 5.09 8.10
C THR A 69 -2.32 5.46 9.11
N ALA A 70 -2.02 5.46 10.42
CA ALA A 70 -2.96 5.91 11.43
C ALA A 70 -3.34 7.39 11.28
N LYS A 71 -2.40 8.23 10.83
CA LYS A 71 -2.65 9.65 10.60
C LYS A 71 -3.43 9.90 9.31
N GLN A 72 -3.08 9.21 8.22
CA GLN A 72 -3.61 9.49 6.89
C GLN A 72 -4.93 8.76 6.59
N TRP A 73 -5.09 7.55 7.13
CA TRP A 73 -6.28 6.71 6.95
C TRP A 73 -6.80 6.17 8.29
N PRO A 74 -7.26 7.02 9.22
CA PRO A 74 -7.60 6.62 10.58
C PRO A 74 -8.72 5.57 10.70
N LYS A 75 -9.52 5.37 9.65
CA LYS A 75 -10.64 4.40 9.64
C LYS A 75 -10.24 3.00 9.19
N CYS A 76 -9.25 2.89 8.31
CA CYS A 76 -8.89 1.63 7.65
C CYS A 76 -7.39 1.29 7.76
N GLY A 77 -6.57 2.24 8.21
CA GLY A 77 -5.12 2.16 8.36
C GLY A 77 -4.65 0.89 9.05
N GLU A 78 -5.00 0.75 10.32
CA GLU A 78 -4.60 -0.39 11.14
C GLU A 78 -5.19 -1.71 10.62
N LEU A 79 -6.43 -1.68 10.13
CA LEU A 79 -7.13 -2.86 9.65
C LEU A 79 -6.44 -3.45 8.41
N LEU A 80 -6.20 -2.63 7.39
CA LEU A 80 -5.55 -3.07 6.16
C LEU A 80 -4.12 -3.50 6.43
N LEU A 81 -3.38 -2.75 7.26
CA LEU A 81 -2.02 -3.12 7.65
C LEU A 81 -1.97 -4.49 8.35
N GLY A 82 -2.89 -4.75 9.27
CA GLY A 82 -2.99 -6.04 9.96
C GLY A 82 -3.26 -7.19 8.99
N CYS A 83 -4.19 -7.01 8.04
CA CYS A 83 -4.48 -8.02 7.03
C CYS A 83 -3.26 -8.31 6.14
N ILE A 84 -2.51 -7.29 5.73
CA ILE A 84 -1.29 -7.47 4.94
C ILE A 84 -0.23 -8.22 5.77
N GLU A 85 -0.02 -7.81 7.03
CA GLU A 85 0.94 -8.48 7.93
C GLU A 85 0.62 -9.96 8.11
N ASP A 86 -0.65 -10.30 8.31
CA ASP A 86 -1.05 -11.69 8.54
C ASP A 86 -0.89 -12.55 7.28
N ALA A 87 -1.25 -12.03 6.10
CA ALA A 87 -1.03 -12.72 4.84
C ALA A 87 0.47 -12.93 4.55
N VAL A 88 1.31 -11.94 4.84
CA VAL A 88 2.78 -12.05 4.66
C VAL A 88 3.39 -13.06 5.65
N LYS A 89 2.93 -13.09 6.91
CA LYS A 89 3.38 -14.10 7.89
C LYS A 89 3.02 -15.52 7.45
N GLU A 90 1.81 -15.72 6.94
CA GLU A 90 1.37 -17.02 6.42
C GLU A 90 2.19 -17.44 5.19
N ALA A 91 2.43 -16.53 4.24
CA ALA A 91 3.25 -16.78 3.06
C ALA A 91 4.68 -17.19 3.45
N SER A 92 5.25 -16.52 4.45
CA SER A 92 6.60 -16.78 4.95
C SER A 92 6.71 -18.13 5.64
N THR A 93 5.68 -18.51 6.41
CA THR A 93 5.60 -19.84 7.05
C THR A 93 5.52 -20.93 6.00
N SER A 94 4.62 -20.77 5.01
CA SER A 94 4.43 -21.73 3.92
C SER A 94 5.69 -21.91 3.07
N SER A 95 6.46 -20.83 2.87
CA SER A 95 7.76 -20.87 2.20
C SER A 95 8.77 -21.75 2.92
N CYS A 96 8.88 -21.59 4.25
CA CYS A 96 9.81 -22.39 5.07
C CYS A 96 9.48 -23.88 5.03
N GLU A 97 8.21 -24.22 4.78
CA GLU A 97 7.71 -25.60 4.69
C GLU A 97 7.83 -26.20 3.27
N GLY A 98 8.30 -25.42 2.29
CA GLY A 98 8.54 -25.89 0.91
C GLY A 98 7.30 -25.93 0.02
N HIS A 99 6.23 -25.23 0.41
CA HIS A 99 5.01 -25.10 -0.40
C HIS A 99 5.13 -23.97 -1.44
N SER A 100 4.37 -24.06 -2.52
CA SER A 100 4.22 -22.96 -3.48
C SER A 100 3.54 -21.79 -2.80
N PHE A 101 4.20 -20.63 -2.80
CA PHE A 101 3.83 -19.43 -2.07
C PHE A 101 2.38 -19.00 -2.29
N THR A 102 1.57 -19.06 -1.24
CA THR A 102 0.28 -18.37 -1.16
C THR A 102 -0.01 -18.15 0.33
N GLY A 103 0.19 -16.93 0.81
CA GLY A 103 -0.32 -16.52 2.12
C GLY A 103 -1.56 -15.65 1.91
N MET A 104 -2.53 -15.74 2.81
CA MET A 104 -3.77 -15.03 2.68
C MET A 104 -4.28 -14.48 4.01
N SER A 105 -5.13 -13.47 3.93
CA SER A 105 -5.92 -13.02 5.07
C SER A 105 -7.27 -12.55 4.59
N ILE A 106 -8.31 -12.86 5.38
CA ILE A 106 -9.67 -12.43 5.10
C ILE A 106 -10.18 -11.71 6.34
N TRP A 107 -10.70 -10.51 6.10
CA TRP A 107 -11.50 -9.79 7.05
C TRP A 107 -12.91 -9.58 6.49
N ASP A 108 -13.90 -9.92 7.32
CA ASP A 108 -15.32 -9.79 7.02
C ASP A 108 -15.96 -8.78 7.98
N GLY A 109 -16.58 -7.74 7.43
CA GLY A 109 -17.23 -6.68 8.19
C GLY A 109 -18.52 -7.08 8.89
N THR A 110 -19.04 -8.28 8.67
CA THR A 110 -20.23 -8.80 9.37
C THR A 110 -20.01 -8.97 10.87
N GLU A 111 -18.76 -9.22 11.30
CA GLU A 111 -18.43 -9.42 12.72
C GLU A 111 -18.33 -8.10 13.50
N ASN A 112 -17.83 -7.04 12.85
CA ASN A 112 -17.70 -5.71 13.44
C ASN A 112 -17.81 -4.59 12.40
N PRO A 113 -19.03 -4.21 11.99
CA PRO A 113 -19.26 -3.23 10.93
C PRO A 113 -18.85 -1.79 11.30
N PHE A 114 -18.61 -1.52 12.59
CA PHE A 114 -18.21 -0.20 13.07
C PHE A 114 -16.70 0.05 12.99
N LEU A 115 -15.91 -1.01 12.78
CA LEU A 115 -14.45 -0.91 12.73
C LEU A 115 -13.99 -0.10 11.51
N CYS A 116 -14.59 -0.36 10.35
CA CYS A 116 -14.33 0.38 9.12
C CYS A 116 -15.65 0.59 8.35
N PRO A 117 -16.40 1.67 8.63
CA PRO A 117 -17.68 1.92 7.98
C PRO A 117 -17.56 1.97 6.46
N GLY A 118 -18.44 1.24 5.78
CA GLY A 118 -18.45 1.14 4.32
C GLY A 118 -17.50 0.09 3.74
N LEU A 119 -16.75 -0.64 4.57
CA LEU A 119 -16.00 -1.84 4.16
C LEU A 119 -16.81 -3.10 4.55
N ARG A 120 -16.99 -4.01 3.59
CA ARG A 120 -17.70 -5.29 3.78
C ARG A 120 -16.74 -6.47 3.76
N LEU A 121 -15.78 -6.45 2.85
CA LEU A 121 -14.82 -7.53 2.67
C LEU A 121 -13.46 -6.94 2.36
N LEU A 122 -12.42 -7.51 2.97
CA LEU A 122 -11.04 -7.32 2.62
C LEU A 122 -10.37 -8.69 2.55
N HIS A 123 -9.87 -9.06 1.38
CA HIS A 123 -9.16 -10.32 1.18
C HIS A 123 -7.82 -10.00 0.53
N VAL A 124 -6.74 -10.38 1.22
CA VAL A 124 -5.36 -10.19 0.78
C VAL A 124 -4.80 -11.54 0.42
N GLU A 125 -4.19 -11.65 -0.76
CA GLU A 125 -3.40 -12.82 -1.18
C GLU A 125 -2.00 -12.34 -1.54
N VAL A 126 -0.99 -13.06 -1.08
CA VAL A 126 0.43 -12.79 -1.34
C VAL A 126 0.93 -13.79 -2.38
N GLU A 127 1.38 -13.25 -3.51
CA GLU A 127 2.00 -13.99 -4.61
C GLU A 127 3.46 -13.54 -4.79
N ASP A 128 4.21 -14.25 -5.64
CA ASP A 128 5.57 -13.84 -5.96
C ASP A 128 5.59 -12.47 -6.66
N GLY A 129 6.26 -11.50 -6.04
CA GLY A 129 6.38 -10.12 -6.54
C GLY A 129 5.08 -9.29 -6.55
N SER A 130 3.97 -9.79 -5.99
CA SER A 130 2.73 -9.02 -5.96
C SER A 130 1.78 -9.39 -4.81
N ILE A 131 0.92 -8.44 -4.45
CA ILE A 131 -0.20 -8.66 -3.54
C ILE A 131 -1.49 -8.44 -4.31
N ARG A 132 -2.38 -9.42 -4.27
CA ARG A 132 -3.74 -9.31 -4.77
C ARG A 132 -4.66 -8.92 -3.63
N LEU A 133 -5.45 -7.87 -3.85
CA LEU A 133 -6.37 -7.30 -2.88
C LEU A 133 -7.78 -7.33 -3.45
N THR A 134 -8.66 -8.15 -2.89
CA THR A 134 -10.08 -8.14 -3.21
C THR A 134 -10.83 -7.35 -2.14
N VAL A 135 -11.52 -6.30 -2.57
CA VAL A 135 -12.20 -5.36 -1.68
C VAL A 135 -13.67 -5.28 -2.05
N SER A 136 -14.55 -5.38 -1.04
CA SER A 136 -15.95 -4.99 -1.18
C SER A 136 -16.23 -3.78 -0.30
N ALA A 137 -16.50 -2.62 -0.90
CA ALA A 137 -16.66 -1.37 -0.16
C ALA A 137 -17.50 -0.32 -0.91
N TRP A 138 -17.94 0.71 -0.18
CA TRP A 138 -18.39 1.97 -0.77
C TRP A 138 -17.24 2.69 -1.48
N THR A 139 -17.55 3.52 -2.47
CA THR A 139 -16.54 4.18 -3.32
C THR A 139 -15.47 4.95 -2.53
N HIS A 140 -15.85 5.71 -1.51
CA HIS A 140 -14.87 6.49 -0.73
C HIS A 140 -13.95 5.59 0.09
N THR A 141 -14.49 4.57 0.75
CA THR A 141 -13.70 3.58 1.49
C THR A 141 -12.79 2.78 0.56
N MET A 142 -13.27 2.45 -0.65
CA MET A 142 -12.46 1.82 -1.70
C MET A 142 -11.26 2.70 -2.09
N ILE A 143 -11.47 4.01 -2.24
CA ILE A 143 -10.38 4.97 -2.54
C ILE A 143 -9.37 5.01 -1.39
N GLU A 144 -9.83 5.09 -0.13
CA GLU A 144 -8.94 5.10 1.04
C GLU A 144 -8.07 3.83 1.09
N ILE A 145 -8.68 2.64 0.89
CA ILE A 145 -7.98 1.34 0.86
C ILE A 145 -6.96 1.28 -0.28
N LEU A 146 -7.34 1.71 -1.50
CA LEU A 146 -6.45 1.74 -2.66
C LEU A 146 -5.25 2.67 -2.42
N GLN A 147 -5.50 3.88 -1.91
CA GLN A 147 -4.46 4.85 -1.62
C GLN A 147 -3.49 4.35 -0.56
N GLN A 148 -4.00 3.74 0.51
CA GLN A 148 -3.17 3.15 1.55
C GLN A 148 -2.31 2.02 0.98
N MET A 149 -2.90 1.09 0.23
CA MET A 149 -2.16 -0.04 -0.34
C MET A 149 -1.06 0.43 -1.31
N ALA A 150 -1.39 1.38 -2.19
CA ALA A 150 -0.44 2.00 -3.10
C ALA A 150 0.72 2.68 -2.36
N TRP A 151 0.42 3.41 -1.28
CA TRP A 151 1.42 4.02 -0.44
C TRP A 151 2.29 2.97 0.25
N THR A 152 1.69 1.93 0.82
CA THR A 152 2.41 0.85 1.50
C THR A 152 3.39 0.16 0.54
N CYS A 153 2.98 -0.19 -0.68
CA CYS A 153 3.88 -0.77 -1.69
C CYS A 153 5.03 0.19 -2.06
N ALA A 154 4.73 1.48 -2.27
CA ALA A 154 5.75 2.47 -2.59
C ALA A 154 6.74 2.69 -1.43
N ALA A 155 6.24 2.79 -0.20
CA ALA A 155 7.03 3.05 1.00
C ALA A 155 7.95 1.87 1.37
N LEU A 156 7.53 0.66 1.04
CA LEU A 156 8.30 -0.56 1.35
C LEU A 156 9.24 -1.00 0.24
N SER A 157 9.17 -0.35 -0.91
CA SER A 157 10.10 -0.59 -1.99
C SER A 157 11.50 -0.10 -1.65
N SER A 158 12.48 -0.73 -2.29
CA SER A 158 13.87 -0.31 -2.34
C SER A 158 14.16 0.30 -3.71
N SER A 159 15.11 1.25 -3.73
CA SER A 159 15.55 1.85 -4.98
C SER A 159 16.24 0.80 -5.86
N PRO A 160 15.81 0.63 -7.13
CA PRO A 160 16.47 -0.27 -8.07
C PRO A 160 17.79 0.31 -8.62
N PHE A 161 18.13 1.56 -8.28
CA PHE A 161 19.33 2.23 -8.76
C PHE A 161 20.47 2.07 -7.75
N GLN A 162 21.59 1.48 -8.17
CA GLN A 162 22.71 1.10 -7.30
C GLN A 162 23.12 2.23 -6.32
N GLY A 163 22.82 2.02 -5.03
CA GLY A 163 23.13 2.95 -3.92
C GLY A 163 22.42 4.31 -3.97
N SER A 164 21.62 4.56 -5.01
CA SER A 164 20.99 5.87 -5.25
C SER A 164 19.57 5.90 -4.73
N LEU A 165 19.10 7.08 -4.33
CA LEU A 165 17.72 7.29 -3.92
C LEU A 165 16.78 7.23 -5.12
N SER A 166 15.54 6.81 -4.88
CA SER A 166 14.46 6.91 -5.86
C SER A 166 13.20 7.49 -5.25
N GLU A 167 12.40 8.17 -6.06
CA GLU A 167 11.00 8.43 -5.76
C GLU A 167 10.16 7.28 -6.34
N SER A 168 9.44 6.58 -5.47
CA SER A 168 8.58 5.46 -5.83
C SER A 168 7.11 5.89 -5.85
N ALA A 169 6.35 5.37 -6.81
CA ALA A 169 4.92 5.58 -6.88
C ALA A 169 4.25 4.36 -7.51
N VAL A 170 3.09 4.00 -6.98
CA VAL A 170 2.22 3.01 -7.62
C VAL A 170 1.31 3.71 -8.62
N GLU A 171 1.19 3.16 -9.81
CA GLU A 171 0.34 3.67 -10.89
C GLU A 171 -0.60 2.57 -11.38
N VAL A 172 -1.83 2.93 -11.76
CA VAL A 172 -2.75 1.98 -12.42
C VAL A 172 -2.25 1.78 -13.84
N SER A 173 -1.84 0.55 -14.16
CA SER A 173 -1.23 0.19 -15.45
C SER A 173 -2.28 -0.31 -16.44
N ASP A 174 -3.20 -1.15 -15.99
CA ASP A 174 -4.29 -1.70 -16.78
C ASP A 174 -5.53 -1.99 -15.91
N TRP A 175 -6.69 -2.15 -16.55
CA TRP A 175 -7.88 -2.67 -15.89
C TRP A 175 -8.82 -3.33 -16.89
N GLN A 176 -9.53 -4.34 -16.41
CA GLN A 176 -10.51 -5.08 -17.21
C GLN A 176 -11.76 -5.41 -16.40
N TYR A 177 -12.86 -5.56 -17.12
CA TYR A 177 -14.12 -6.08 -16.58
C TYR A 177 -14.32 -7.49 -17.10
N MET A 178 -14.37 -8.47 -16.20
CA MET A 178 -14.50 -9.89 -16.52
C MET A 178 -15.34 -10.57 -15.45
N ASP A 179 -16.25 -11.47 -15.85
CA ASP A 179 -17.09 -12.26 -14.93
C ASP A 179 -17.75 -11.43 -13.82
N ASP A 180 -18.41 -10.34 -14.23
CA ASP A 180 -19.08 -9.36 -13.36
C ASP A 180 -18.18 -8.66 -12.33
N SER A 181 -16.86 -8.78 -12.48
CA SER A 181 -15.85 -8.26 -11.57
C SER A 181 -14.90 -7.29 -12.27
N ILE A 182 -14.40 -6.32 -11.52
CA ILE A 182 -13.39 -5.38 -11.99
C ILE A 182 -12.03 -5.85 -11.49
N PHE A 183 -11.09 -6.02 -12.42
CA PHE A 183 -9.69 -6.32 -12.13
C PHE A 183 -8.84 -5.11 -12.50
N VAL A 184 -7.98 -4.68 -11.58
CA VAL A 184 -7.12 -3.50 -11.76
C VAL A 184 -5.68 -3.91 -11.50
N GLU A 185 -4.80 -3.65 -12.45
CA GLU A 185 -3.37 -3.83 -12.30
C GLU A 185 -2.71 -2.52 -11.87
N CYS A 186 -1.86 -2.63 -10.85
CA CYS A 186 -1.14 -1.53 -10.23
C CYS A 186 0.36 -1.84 -10.26
N ASN A 187 1.13 -1.06 -10.99
CA ASN A 187 2.57 -1.26 -11.13
C ASN A 187 3.34 -0.32 -10.21
N LEU A 188 4.48 -0.79 -9.72
CA LEU A 188 5.39 -0.01 -8.91
C LEU A 188 6.43 0.65 -9.82
N SER A 189 6.45 1.98 -9.83
CA SER A 189 7.39 2.77 -10.63
C SER A 189 8.43 3.44 -9.75
N HIS A 190 9.65 3.55 -10.25
CA HIS A 190 10.74 4.26 -9.59
C HIS A 190 11.34 5.32 -10.52
N ARG A 191 11.60 6.51 -9.97
CA ARG A 191 12.30 7.60 -10.64
C ARG A 191 13.57 7.92 -9.87
N PRO A 192 14.75 7.96 -10.50
CA PRO A 192 15.98 8.26 -9.78
C PRO A 192 15.96 9.72 -9.30
N VAL A 193 16.43 9.96 -8.08
CA VAL A 193 16.64 11.33 -7.58
C VAL A 193 17.91 11.90 -8.24
N PRO A 194 17.85 13.07 -8.91
CA PRO A 194 19.02 13.66 -9.56
C PRO A 194 20.17 13.91 -8.60
N ALA A 195 21.41 13.72 -9.08
CA ALA A 195 22.62 13.97 -8.30
C ALA A 195 22.70 15.45 -7.90
N GLY A 196 22.52 15.73 -6.61
CA GLY A 196 22.52 17.09 -6.06
C GLY A 196 21.24 17.40 -5.27
N ASP A 197 20.12 16.84 -5.69
CA ASP A 197 18.83 17.00 -5.03
C ASP A 197 18.78 16.14 -3.74
N GLY A 198 17.84 16.45 -2.85
CA GLY A 198 17.73 15.76 -1.58
C GLY A 198 18.54 16.37 -0.43
N SER A 199 17.95 16.32 0.76
CA SER A 199 18.59 16.74 2.00
C SER A 199 19.82 15.89 2.33
N ALA A 200 20.72 16.44 3.16
CA ALA A 200 21.95 15.73 3.54
C ALA A 200 21.68 14.43 4.32
N TRP A 201 20.62 14.39 5.14
CA TRP A 201 20.24 13.19 5.89
C TRP A 201 19.70 12.10 4.97
N LEU A 202 18.96 12.47 3.93
CA LEU A 202 18.36 11.52 2.99
C LEU A 202 19.45 10.83 2.15
N LYS A 203 20.50 11.57 1.78
CA LYS A 203 21.68 11.04 1.07
C LYS A 203 22.45 9.99 1.86
N GLN A 204 22.25 9.89 3.18
CA GLN A 204 22.86 8.84 4.01
C GLN A 204 22.07 7.52 3.95
N LEU A 205 20.83 7.56 3.47
CA LEU A 205 19.93 6.40 3.34
C LEU A 205 20.05 5.80 1.94
N GLU A 206 21.27 5.38 1.58
CA GLU A 206 21.57 4.76 0.29
C GLU A 206 20.58 3.63 -0.05
N GLY A 207 20.08 3.61 -1.28
CA GLY A 207 19.12 2.60 -1.74
C GLY A 207 17.69 2.76 -1.22
N ALA A 208 17.37 3.81 -0.46
CA ALA A 208 16.00 4.07 -0.01
C ALA A 208 15.08 4.56 -1.16
N ALA A 209 13.81 4.21 -1.06
CA ALA A 209 12.74 4.78 -1.88
C ALA A 209 11.90 5.78 -1.08
N ILE A 210 11.47 6.85 -1.75
CA ILE A 210 10.60 7.90 -1.21
C ILE A 210 9.23 7.70 -1.81
N ALA A 211 8.22 7.35 -1.00
CA ALA A 211 6.85 7.22 -1.47
C ALA A 211 6.30 8.58 -1.92
N ASN A 212 6.19 8.77 -3.23
CA ASN A 212 5.81 10.02 -3.87
C ASN A 212 4.32 10.06 -4.23
N GLY A 213 3.74 11.27 -4.23
CA GLY A 213 2.34 11.52 -4.58
C GLY A 213 1.36 11.41 -3.40
N PHE A 214 1.88 11.33 -2.17
CA PHE A 214 1.07 11.20 -0.96
C PHE A 214 1.24 12.41 -0.03
N PRO A 215 0.20 12.77 0.75
CA PRO A 215 0.24 13.96 1.59
C PRO A 215 1.35 13.90 2.64
N ILE A 216 2.10 14.99 2.78
CA ILE A 216 3.02 15.21 3.89
C ILE A 216 2.48 16.35 4.74
N ASN A 217 2.23 16.05 6.01
CA ASN A 217 1.75 17.04 6.97
C ASN A 217 2.94 17.55 7.75
N HIS A 218 3.47 18.70 7.36
CA HIS A 218 4.43 19.45 8.16
C HIS A 218 3.80 19.71 9.53
N VAL A 219 4.43 19.21 10.59
CA VAL A 219 4.10 19.69 11.93
C VAL A 219 4.50 21.16 11.93
N ARG A 220 3.52 22.05 11.90
CA ARG A 220 3.74 23.48 12.09
C ARG A 220 4.34 23.65 13.49
N GLU A 221 5.65 23.82 13.61
CA GLU A 221 6.31 24.32 14.83
C GLU A 221 6.00 25.83 15.02
N ASP A 222 4.73 26.22 14.92
CA ASP A 222 4.27 27.57 15.22
C ASP A 222 3.56 27.57 16.57
N SER A 223 4.22 27.10 17.65
CA SER A 223 3.71 27.19 19.03
C SER A 223 4.80 26.91 20.07
N GLN A 224 5.91 27.67 20.06
CA GLN A 224 6.75 27.87 21.24
C GLN A 224 7.75 29.02 21.06
N MET A 225 7.24 30.23 20.77
CA MET A 225 7.96 31.47 21.03
C MET A 225 6.98 32.55 21.50
N THR A 226 6.53 32.43 22.74
CA THR A 226 6.09 33.54 23.61
C THR A 226 6.45 33.20 25.03
#